data_AF-A0A7J8WUM9-F1
#
_entry.id   AF-A0A7J8WUM9-F1
#
_cell.length_a   1.000
_cell.length_b   1.000
_cell.length_c   1.000
_cell.angle_alpha   90.00
_cell.angle_beta   90.00
_cell.angle_gamma   90.00
#
_symmetry.space_group_name_H-M   'P 1'
#
loop_
_entity.id
_entity.type
_entity.pdbx_description
1 polymer ?
#
loop_
_entity_poly.entity_id
_entity_poly.type
_entity_poly.pdbx_seq_one_letter_code
_entity_poly.pdbx_strand_id
1 'polypeptide(L)'
;LSNNEEHPGDHDEIDIEFLGTTPDKPYTLQTNVYIRGSGDRNMIGREMKFHLWFDPTKDYHNYAILFFVDDVPIRRYPRKSDATFPTRPMWVYGSIWDASSWATENGRYKADYNHQPFVGQYTNFKVSGCTANSPASCRPPSASPSGSSSLSRQQALAMNWVQNNYLVYDYCHDPKRDHTQIPEC
;
A
#
# COMPACT_ATOMS: atom_id res chain seq x y z
N LEU A 1 4.02 -2.12 6.23
CA LEU A 1 4.48 -3.25 7.09
C LEU A 1 5.79 -3.73 6.49
N SER A 2 6.78 -4.11 7.28
CA SER A 2 8.00 -4.72 6.76
C SER A 2 8.62 -5.66 7.80
N ASN A 3 9.43 -6.62 7.35
CA ASN A 3 10.30 -7.44 8.21
C ASN A 3 11.77 -7.40 7.76
N ASN A 4 12.18 -6.30 7.13
CA ASN A 4 13.54 -6.13 6.62
C ASN A 4 14.63 -6.20 7.70
N GLU A 5 14.31 -5.86 8.95
CA GLU A 5 15.25 -5.98 10.06
C GLU A 5 15.57 -7.45 10.41
N GLU A 6 14.61 -8.35 10.25
CA GLU A 6 14.79 -9.80 10.48
C GLU A 6 15.30 -10.51 9.21
N HIS A 7 14.91 -10.01 8.03
CA HIS A 7 15.20 -10.64 6.74
C HIS A 7 15.80 -9.64 5.74
N PRO A 8 16.99 -9.08 6.00
CA PRO A 8 17.57 -8.03 5.17
C PRO A 8 17.81 -8.52 3.74
N GLY A 9 17.16 -7.84 2.78
CA GLY A 9 17.22 -8.16 1.35
C GLY A 9 16.49 -9.42 0.91
N ASP A 10 15.73 -10.03 1.82
CA ASP A 10 14.81 -11.13 1.56
C ASP A 10 13.50 -10.91 2.34
N HIS A 11 13.05 -9.66 2.46
CA HIS A 11 11.92 -9.29 3.32
C HIS A 11 10.57 -9.34 2.60
N ASP A 12 9.50 -9.41 3.39
CA ASP A 12 8.14 -9.13 2.95
C ASP A 12 7.79 -7.70 3.36
N GLU A 13 7.03 -7.00 2.52
CA GLU A 13 6.61 -5.63 2.77
C GLU A 13 5.26 -5.31 2.11
N ILE A 14 4.47 -4.46 2.78
CA ILE A 14 3.13 -4.03 2.35
C ILE A 14 3.00 -2.53 2.58
N ASP A 15 2.81 -1.78 1.51
CA ASP A 15 3.04 -0.33 1.51
C ASP A 15 1.79 0.49 1.24
N ILE A 16 1.68 1.61 1.94
CA ILE A 16 0.84 2.75 1.57
C ILE A 16 1.76 3.96 1.54
N GLU A 17 1.97 4.52 0.35
CA GLU A 17 2.91 5.60 0.12
C GLU A 17 2.19 6.78 -0.51
N PHE A 18 2.28 7.95 0.11
CA PHE A 18 1.85 9.20 -0.50
C PHE A 18 3.00 9.78 -1.30
N LEU A 19 2.87 9.73 -2.61
CA LEU A 19 3.86 10.33 -3.51
C LEU A 19 3.64 11.84 -3.52
N GLY A 20 4.70 12.58 -3.19
CA GLY A 20 4.70 14.04 -3.22
C GLY A 20 4.31 14.58 -4.59
N THR A 21 3.91 15.85 -4.62
CA THR A 21 3.37 16.48 -5.83
C THR A 21 3.80 17.95 -5.94
N THR A 22 3.50 18.55 -7.08
CA THR A 22 3.60 20.00 -7.31
C THR A 22 2.26 20.68 -7.03
N PRO A 23 2.21 22.00 -6.75
CA PRO A 23 0.96 22.69 -6.38
C PRO A 23 -0.25 22.46 -7.31
N ASP A 24 -0.01 22.25 -8.61
CA ASP A 24 -1.07 22.11 -9.61
C ASP A 24 -1.50 20.65 -9.88
N LYS A 25 -0.99 19.69 -9.10
CA LYS A 25 -1.23 18.25 -9.33
C LYS A 25 -1.70 17.55 -8.06
N PRO A 26 -2.65 16.62 -8.16
CA PRO A 26 -3.10 15.85 -6.99
C PRO A 26 -1.99 14.96 -6.44
N TYR A 27 -2.06 14.66 -5.15
CA TYR A 27 -1.27 13.57 -4.57
C TYR A 27 -1.61 12.24 -5.26
N THR A 28 -0.63 11.33 -5.26
CA THR A 28 -0.83 9.95 -5.69
C THR A 28 -0.63 9.03 -4.50
N LEU A 29 -1.63 8.20 -4.21
CA LEU A 29 -1.53 7.12 -3.25
C LEU A 29 -1.03 5.87 -3.99
N GLN A 30 0.15 5.40 -3.64
CA GLN A 30 0.69 4.12 -4.12
C GLN A 30 0.45 3.04 -3.07
N THR A 31 0.03 1.87 -3.53
CA THR A 31 0.02 0.64 -2.74
C THR A 31 0.99 -0.34 -3.35
N ASN A 32 1.70 -1.11 -2.52
CA ASN A 32 2.65 -2.10 -3.02
C ASN A 32 2.70 -3.34 -2.12
N VAL A 33 3.22 -4.44 -2.68
CA VAL A 33 3.45 -5.70 -1.98
C VAL A 33 4.76 -6.32 -2.46
N TYR A 34 5.70 -6.48 -1.55
CA TYR A 34 6.94 -7.23 -1.76
C TYR A 34 6.91 -8.54 -0.99
N ILE A 35 7.45 -9.59 -1.61
CA ILE A 35 7.52 -10.92 -1.04
C ILE A 35 8.95 -11.41 -1.20
N ARG A 36 9.58 -11.85 -0.11
CA ARG A 36 10.91 -12.50 -0.12
C ARG A 36 11.94 -11.77 -1.00
N GLY A 37 12.16 -10.48 -0.69
CA GLY A 37 13.18 -9.67 -1.35
C GLY A 37 12.84 -9.22 -2.76
N SER A 38 11.58 -9.38 -3.21
CA SER A 38 11.14 -8.89 -4.53
C SER A 38 11.15 -7.36 -4.64
N GLY A 39 11.50 -6.63 -3.58
CA GLY A 39 11.74 -5.18 -3.58
C GLY A 39 13.20 -4.78 -3.42
N ASP A 40 14.13 -5.74 -3.38
CA ASP A 40 15.57 -5.48 -3.20
C ASP A 40 16.37 -5.92 -4.44
N ARG A 41 16.93 -7.14 -4.45
CA ARG A 41 17.86 -7.60 -5.50
C ARG A 41 17.29 -7.57 -6.92
N ASN A 42 16.03 -7.95 -7.05
CA ASN A 42 15.26 -7.87 -8.29
C ASN A 42 14.00 -7.08 -7.98
N MET A 43 13.94 -5.83 -8.45
CA MET A 43 12.81 -4.93 -8.22
C MET A 43 11.58 -5.41 -9.03
N ILE A 44 10.74 -6.21 -8.39
CA ILE A 44 9.47 -6.72 -8.91
C ILE A 44 8.35 -6.05 -8.11
N GLY A 45 8.04 -4.82 -8.50
CA GLY A 45 6.97 -4.05 -7.90
C GLY A 45 5.58 -4.58 -8.26
N ARG A 46 4.66 -4.45 -7.31
CA ARG A 46 3.23 -4.77 -7.44
C ARG A 46 2.43 -3.51 -7.16
N GLU A 47 2.79 -2.44 -7.84
CA GLU A 47 2.27 -1.11 -7.57
C GLU A 47 0.87 -0.95 -8.17
N MET A 48 -0.06 -0.44 -7.35
CA MET A 48 -1.26 0.21 -7.85
C MET A 48 -1.27 1.64 -7.35
N LYS A 49 -1.51 2.60 -8.25
CA LYS A 49 -1.49 4.03 -7.95
C LYS A 49 -2.87 4.64 -8.15
N PHE A 50 -3.27 5.50 -7.23
CA PHE A 50 -4.59 6.14 -7.23
C PHE A 50 -4.46 7.65 -7.01
N HIS A 51 -5.30 8.43 -7.67
CA HIS A 51 -5.69 9.74 -7.13
C HIS A 51 -6.75 9.54 -6.04
N LEU A 52 -6.96 10.55 -5.21
CA LEU A 52 -7.96 10.51 -4.13
C LEU A 52 -9.18 11.35 -4.50
N TRP A 53 -10.35 10.96 -3.99
CA TRP A 53 -11.62 11.68 -4.16
C TRP A 53 -11.78 12.86 -3.20
N PHE A 54 -10.69 13.25 -2.53
CA PHE A 54 -10.57 14.36 -1.60
C PHE A 54 -9.13 14.90 -1.62
N ASP A 55 -8.93 16.08 -1.03
CA ASP A 55 -7.59 16.65 -0.82
C ASP A 55 -7.00 16.13 0.51
N PRO A 56 -5.99 15.23 0.48
CA PRO A 56 -5.44 14.61 1.69
C PRO A 56 -4.64 15.58 2.58
N THR A 57 -4.50 16.85 2.17
CA THR A 57 -3.78 17.88 2.94
C THR A 57 -4.70 18.73 3.82
N LYS A 58 -6.02 18.60 3.67
CA LYS A 58 -6.99 19.49 4.33
C LYS A 58 -7.55 18.94 5.64
N ASP A 59 -7.57 17.62 5.80
CA ASP A 59 -8.05 16.97 7.02
C ASP A 59 -7.41 15.59 7.19
N TYR A 60 -7.60 14.99 8.36
CA TYR A 60 -7.21 13.61 8.61
C TYR A 60 -8.18 12.63 7.94
N HIS A 61 -7.61 11.62 7.28
CA HIS A 61 -8.32 10.50 6.69
C HIS A 61 -7.79 9.17 7.26
N ASN A 62 -8.62 8.13 7.24
CA ASN A 62 -8.24 6.82 7.76
C ASN A 62 -7.59 5.98 6.66
N TYR A 63 -6.40 5.44 6.93
CA TYR A 63 -5.68 4.55 6.02
C TYR A 63 -5.37 3.23 6.75
N ALA A 64 -5.62 2.09 6.10
CA ALA A 64 -5.36 0.78 6.68
C ALA A 64 -4.74 -0.21 5.68
N ILE A 65 -3.89 -1.10 6.18
CA ILE A 65 -2.98 -1.98 5.40
C ILE A 65 -3.70 -3.09 4.61
N LEU A 66 -4.98 -3.35 4.90
CA LEU A 66 -5.86 -4.10 3.98
C LEU A 66 -6.28 -3.27 2.75
N PHE A 67 -5.55 -2.18 2.48
CA PHE A 67 -5.77 -1.15 1.47
C PHE A 67 -7.15 -0.52 1.52
N PHE A 68 -7.43 0.15 2.64
CA PHE A 68 -8.63 0.97 2.84
C PHE A 68 -8.26 2.44 2.96
N VAL A 69 -9.15 3.29 2.43
CA VAL A 69 -9.19 4.74 2.60
C VAL A 69 -10.58 5.11 3.09
N ASP A 70 -10.71 5.64 4.30
CA ASP A 70 -12.01 5.95 4.94
C ASP A 70 -13.03 4.81 4.88
N ASP A 71 -12.60 3.62 5.28
CA ASP A 71 -13.40 2.38 5.23
C ASP A 71 -13.86 1.93 3.82
N VAL A 72 -13.37 2.60 2.76
CA VAL A 72 -13.52 2.18 1.36
C VAL A 72 -12.31 1.34 0.94
N PRO A 73 -12.48 0.05 0.57
CA PRO A 73 -11.38 -0.73 0.03
C PRO A 73 -11.00 -0.20 -1.35
N ILE A 74 -9.70 0.01 -1.60
CA ILE A 74 -9.18 0.48 -2.89
C ILE A 74 -8.47 -0.63 -3.66
N ARG A 75 -7.94 -1.63 -2.95
CA ARG A 75 -7.23 -2.78 -3.51
C ARG A 75 -7.49 -4.02 -2.65
N ARG A 76 -7.57 -5.17 -3.31
CA ARG A 76 -7.53 -6.47 -2.64
C ARG A 76 -6.41 -7.30 -3.25
N TYR A 77 -5.51 -7.80 -2.41
CA TYR A 77 -4.43 -8.70 -2.82
C TYR A 77 -4.66 -10.09 -2.22
N PRO A 78 -5.35 -11.01 -2.91
CA PRO A 78 -5.62 -12.34 -2.40
C PRO A 78 -4.37 -13.23 -2.43
N ARG A 79 -4.21 -14.11 -1.42
CA ARG A 79 -3.23 -15.19 -1.47
C ARG A 79 -3.60 -16.17 -2.60
N LYS A 80 -2.88 -16.10 -3.72
CA LYS A 80 -2.95 -17.09 -4.81
C LYS A 80 -1.92 -18.21 -4.63
N SER A 81 -0.76 -17.91 -4.04
CA SER A 81 0.28 -18.89 -3.71
C SER A 81 1.15 -18.38 -2.56
N ASP A 82 1.99 -19.26 -2.00
CA ASP A 82 2.95 -18.88 -0.94
C ASP A 82 4.13 -18.08 -1.49
N ALA A 83 4.42 -18.23 -2.78
CA ALA A 83 5.47 -17.48 -3.47
C ALA A 83 5.07 -16.03 -3.78
N THR A 84 3.76 -15.74 -3.78
CA THR A 84 3.20 -14.43 -4.14
C THR A 84 2.40 -13.81 -3.00
N PHE A 85 2.62 -14.24 -1.75
CA PHE A 85 1.91 -13.66 -0.61
C PHE A 85 2.80 -13.57 0.63
N PRO A 86 2.82 -12.43 1.35
CA PRO A 86 3.51 -12.29 2.63
C PRO A 86 2.99 -13.30 3.66
N THR A 87 3.89 -14.10 4.23
CA THR A 87 3.52 -15.17 5.18
C THR A 87 4.32 -15.14 6.48
N ARG A 88 5.29 -14.22 6.60
CA ARG A 88 6.10 -14.05 7.80
C ARG A 88 5.57 -12.90 8.66
N PRO A 89 5.86 -12.90 9.98
CA PRO A 89 5.59 -11.76 10.84
C PRO A 89 6.21 -10.47 10.28
N MET A 90 5.58 -9.33 10.57
CA MET A 90 6.03 -8.00 10.14
C MET A 90 5.79 -6.97 11.24
N TRP A 91 6.49 -5.85 11.12
CA TRP A 91 6.38 -4.68 11.96
C TRP A 91 5.67 -3.54 11.20
N VAL A 92 5.03 -2.65 11.96
CA VAL A 92 4.40 -1.44 11.43
C VAL A 92 5.44 -0.32 11.45
N TYR A 93 5.58 0.36 10.32
CA TYR A 93 6.47 1.52 10.15
C TYR A 93 5.68 2.72 9.64
N GLY A 94 6.19 3.90 9.92
CA GLY A 94 5.76 5.16 9.33
C GLY A 94 6.96 6.09 9.20
N SER A 95 7.10 6.75 8.07
CA SER A 95 8.24 7.63 7.77
C SER A 95 7.85 8.74 6.81
N ILE A 96 8.66 9.80 6.82
CA ILE A 96 8.70 10.84 5.80
C ILE A 96 10.14 10.88 5.33
N TRP A 97 10.38 10.75 4.03
CA TRP A 97 11.72 10.61 3.50
C TRP A 97 11.82 11.15 2.07
N ASP A 98 13.05 11.41 1.62
CA ASP A 98 13.34 11.94 0.30
C ASP A 98 13.46 10.81 -0.73
N ALA A 99 12.44 10.69 -1.58
CA ALA A 99 12.34 9.75 -2.68
C ALA A 99 12.50 10.42 -4.06
N SER A 100 13.29 11.50 -4.15
CA SER A 100 13.46 12.33 -5.35
C SER A 100 13.88 11.57 -6.61
N SER A 101 14.46 10.37 -6.48
CA SER A 101 14.83 9.54 -7.63
C SER A 101 13.64 8.96 -8.38
N TRP A 102 12.44 8.89 -7.77
CA TRP A 102 11.28 8.23 -8.41
C TRP A 102 9.90 8.79 -8.04
N ALA A 103 9.71 9.40 -6.87
CA ALA A 103 8.37 9.66 -6.31
C ALA A 103 7.47 10.55 -7.19
N THR A 104 7.96 11.74 -7.58
CA THR A 104 7.14 12.71 -8.30
C THR A 104 7.42 12.63 -9.80
N GLU A 105 6.44 12.15 -10.57
CA GLU A 105 6.51 12.03 -12.04
C GLU A 105 7.73 11.23 -12.51
N ASN A 106 7.95 10.07 -11.87
CA ASN A 106 9.10 9.19 -12.11
C ASN A 106 10.45 9.92 -11.89
N GLY A 107 10.52 10.76 -10.85
CA GLY A 107 11.73 11.49 -10.46
C GLY A 107 12.00 12.77 -11.27
N ARG A 108 11.06 13.20 -12.12
CA ARG A 108 11.19 14.47 -12.88
C ARG A 108 11.25 15.68 -11.96
N TYR A 109 10.43 15.70 -10.90
CA TYR A 109 10.44 16.75 -9.89
C TYR A 109 11.07 16.22 -8.61
N LYS A 110 12.05 16.94 -8.08
CA LYS A 110 12.80 16.56 -6.88
C LYS A 110 12.33 17.39 -5.68
N ALA A 111 12.65 16.93 -4.48
CA ALA A 111 12.42 17.69 -3.27
C ALA A 111 13.15 19.05 -3.34
N ASP A 112 12.39 20.12 -3.19
CA ASP A 112 12.92 21.47 -3.06
C ASP A 112 12.91 21.86 -1.58
N TYR A 113 14.08 21.77 -0.95
CA TYR A 113 14.24 22.06 0.48
C TYR A 113 14.02 23.52 0.85
N ASN A 114 13.87 24.45 -0.11
CA ASN A 114 13.39 25.80 0.19
C ASN A 114 11.94 25.81 0.73
N HIS A 115 11.17 24.74 0.49
CA HIS A 115 9.82 24.56 1.00
C HIS A 115 9.78 23.79 2.34
N GLN A 116 10.93 23.56 2.99
CA GLN A 116 10.98 22.85 4.27
C GLN A 116 10.30 23.64 5.40
N PRO A 117 9.75 22.96 6.44
CA PRO A 117 9.73 21.51 6.64
C PRO A 117 8.60 20.78 5.88
N PHE A 118 8.84 19.53 5.49
CA PHE A 118 7.80 18.61 5.03
C PHE A 118 7.24 17.84 6.23
N VAL A 119 5.95 18.00 6.51
CA VAL A 119 5.33 17.50 7.74
C VAL A 119 4.24 16.49 7.42
N GLY A 120 4.31 15.33 8.05
CA GLY A 120 3.26 14.31 8.07
C GLY A 120 2.73 14.21 9.48
N GLN A 121 1.41 14.21 9.61
CA GLN A 121 0.73 14.17 10.89
C GLN A 121 -0.06 12.86 10.98
N TYR A 122 0.13 12.14 12.08
CA TYR A 122 -0.50 10.84 12.30
C TYR A 122 -1.24 10.89 13.64
N THR A 123 -2.48 10.42 13.65
CA THR A 123 -3.32 10.36 14.85
C THR A 123 -4.20 9.12 14.80
N ASN A 124 -4.92 8.83 15.89
CA ASN A 124 -5.91 7.77 15.97
C ASN A 124 -5.38 6.39 15.54
N PHE A 125 -4.18 6.02 16.02
CA PHE A 125 -3.56 4.74 15.69
C PHE A 125 -4.44 3.57 16.14
N LYS A 126 -4.79 2.71 15.19
CA LYS A 126 -5.52 1.46 15.44
C LYS A 126 -4.64 0.28 15.07
N VAL A 127 -4.23 -0.47 16.09
CA VAL A 127 -3.48 -1.72 15.91
C VAL A 127 -4.33 -2.86 16.46
N SER A 128 -4.77 -3.74 15.57
CA SER A 128 -5.56 -4.92 15.92
C SER A 128 -5.14 -6.05 15.00
N GLY A 129 -4.69 -7.15 15.60
CA GLY A 129 -4.10 -8.26 14.88
C GLY A 129 -3.48 -9.26 15.86
N CYS A 130 -2.82 -10.27 15.30
CA CYS A 130 -2.10 -11.28 16.07
C CYS A 130 -0.60 -10.99 16.04
N THR A 131 0.04 -11.00 17.20
CA THR A 131 1.51 -10.97 17.29
C THR A 131 2.10 -12.32 16.86
N ALA A 132 3.39 -12.36 16.55
CA ALA A 132 4.08 -13.60 16.15
C ALA A 132 3.94 -14.74 17.17
N ASN A 133 3.86 -14.40 18.46
CA ASN A 133 3.75 -15.35 19.58
C ASN A 133 2.30 -15.52 20.07
N SER A 134 1.31 -15.03 19.32
CA SER A 134 -0.09 -15.16 19.71
C SER A 134 -0.56 -16.62 19.66
N PRO A 135 -1.49 -17.03 20.54
CA PRO A 135 -2.04 -18.37 20.52
C PRO A 135 -2.82 -18.62 19.21
N ALA A 136 -2.97 -19.89 18.82
CA ALA A 136 -3.70 -20.28 17.60
C ALA A 136 -5.18 -19.85 17.59
N SER A 137 -5.74 -19.48 18.74
CA SER A 137 -7.08 -18.91 18.90
C SER A 137 -7.18 -17.45 18.50
N CYS A 138 -6.06 -16.72 18.39
CA CYS A 138 -6.06 -15.34 17.93
C CYS A 138 -6.61 -15.26 16.51
N ARG A 139 -7.47 -14.26 16.28
CA ARG A 139 -8.03 -13.95 14.97
C ARG A 139 -7.82 -12.46 14.69
N PRO A 140 -7.29 -12.10 13.51
CA PRO A 140 -7.21 -10.69 13.12
C PRO A 140 -8.62 -10.11 12.95
N PRO A 141 -8.78 -8.79 13.05
CA PRO A 141 -10.06 -8.14 12.75
C PRO A 141 -10.50 -8.46 11.32
N SER A 142 -11.81 -8.63 11.13
CA SER A 142 -12.37 -8.82 9.79
C SER A 142 -12.36 -7.51 9.03
N ALA A 143 -11.99 -7.58 7.74
CA ALA A 143 -12.16 -6.48 6.81
C ALA A 143 -13.64 -6.23 6.43
N SER A 144 -14.53 -7.19 6.71
CA SER A 144 -15.93 -7.14 6.34
C SER A 144 -16.81 -6.84 7.55
N PRO A 145 -17.84 -5.98 7.44
CA PRO A 145 -18.81 -5.75 8.51
C PRO A 145 -19.53 -7.01 8.97
N SER A 146 -19.66 -8.02 8.11
CA SER A 146 -20.29 -9.31 8.44
C SER A 146 -19.38 -10.28 9.19
N GLY A 147 -18.11 -9.92 9.43
CA GLY A 147 -17.11 -10.82 10.01
C GLY A 147 -16.53 -11.85 9.04
N SER A 148 -16.89 -11.82 7.75
CA SER A 148 -16.34 -12.71 6.73
C SER A 148 -14.88 -12.41 6.40
N SER A 149 -14.15 -13.41 5.89
CA SER A 149 -12.78 -13.21 5.37
C SER A 149 -12.75 -12.50 4.00
N SER A 150 -13.89 -12.45 3.30
CA SER A 150 -14.06 -11.74 2.04
C SER A 150 -14.75 -10.40 2.25
N LEU A 151 -14.50 -9.44 1.35
CA LEU A 151 -15.25 -8.20 1.26
C LEU A 151 -16.74 -8.49 1.06
N SER A 152 -17.60 -7.68 1.67
CA SER A 152 -19.03 -7.68 1.37
C SER A 152 -19.29 -7.23 -0.09
N ARG A 153 -20.48 -7.53 -0.61
CA ARG A 153 -20.87 -7.08 -1.97
C ARG A 153 -20.79 -5.55 -2.11
N GLN A 154 -21.21 -4.81 -1.09
CA GLN A 154 -21.15 -3.35 -1.09
C GLN A 154 -19.71 -2.83 -1.11
N GLN A 155 -18.83 -3.43 -0.31
CA GLN A 155 -17.39 -3.11 -0.33
C GLN A 155 -16.76 -3.41 -1.69
N ALA A 156 -17.10 -4.55 -2.31
CA ALA A 156 -16.60 -4.88 -3.64
C ALA A 156 -17.08 -3.87 -4.71
N LEU A 157 -18.35 -3.42 -4.64
CA LEU A 157 -18.87 -2.38 -5.54
C LEU A 157 -18.18 -1.03 -5.32
N ALA A 158 -17.92 -0.65 -4.07
CA ALA A 158 -17.18 0.57 -3.74
C ALA A 158 -15.74 0.52 -4.26
N MET A 159 -15.04 -0.61 -4.08
CA MET A 159 -13.70 -0.81 -4.64
C MET A 159 -13.69 -0.71 -6.16
N ASN A 160 -14.67 -1.31 -6.84
CA ASN A 160 -14.80 -1.19 -8.29
C ASN A 160 -15.03 0.27 -8.72
N TRP A 161 -15.84 1.02 -7.99
CA TRP A 161 -16.03 2.46 -8.26
C TRP A 161 -14.71 3.23 -8.10
N VAL A 162 -13.94 2.98 -7.04
CA VAL A 162 -12.62 3.61 -6.86
C VAL A 162 -11.71 3.26 -8.03
N GLN A 163 -11.59 1.98 -8.37
CA GLN A 163 -10.68 1.54 -9.43
C GLN A 163 -11.08 2.09 -10.80
N ASN A 164 -12.38 2.18 -11.11
CA ASN A 164 -12.84 2.71 -12.39
C ASN A 164 -12.64 4.23 -12.54
N ASN A 165 -12.59 4.98 -11.44
CA ASN A 165 -12.58 6.46 -11.49
C ASN A 165 -11.24 7.09 -11.05
N TYR A 166 -10.43 6.38 -10.27
CA TYR A 166 -9.26 6.96 -9.60
C TYR A 166 -7.96 6.17 -9.78
N LEU A 167 -8.01 4.92 -10.27
CA LEU A 167 -6.81 4.14 -10.57
C LEU A 167 -6.08 4.74 -11.79
N VAL A 168 -4.79 5.03 -11.62
CA VAL A 168 -3.96 5.61 -12.68
C VAL A 168 -2.80 4.72 -13.11
N TYR A 169 -2.48 3.70 -12.30
CA TYR A 169 -1.50 2.67 -12.66
C TYR A 169 -1.87 1.35 -11.99
N ASP A 170 -1.75 0.27 -12.74
CA ASP A 170 -1.86 -1.09 -12.25
C ASP A 170 -0.80 -1.95 -12.92
N TYR A 171 0.12 -2.49 -12.12
CA TYR A 171 1.21 -3.35 -12.58
C TYR A 171 0.73 -4.56 -13.39
N CYS A 172 -0.45 -5.13 -13.10
CA CYS A 172 -0.98 -6.26 -13.86
C CYS A 172 -1.36 -5.89 -15.29
N HIS A 173 -1.70 -4.62 -15.54
CA HIS A 173 -2.11 -4.10 -16.85
C HIS A 173 -0.98 -3.36 -17.58
N ASP A 174 0.22 -3.28 -17.01
CA ASP A 174 1.37 -2.63 -17.64
C ASP A 174 2.06 -3.58 -18.64
N PRO A 175 1.98 -3.32 -19.96
CA PRO A 175 2.56 -4.21 -20.97
C PRO A 175 4.09 -4.22 -20.97
N LYS A 176 4.74 -3.32 -20.23
CA LYS A 176 6.21 -3.27 -20.10
C LYS A 176 6.73 -4.20 -19.00
N ARG A 177 5.85 -4.74 -18.15
CA ARG A 177 6.21 -5.68 -17.09
C ARG A 177 6.38 -7.08 -17.66
N ASP A 178 7.30 -7.83 -17.07
CA ASP A 178 7.42 -9.27 -17.31
C ASP A 178 6.42 -10.02 -16.41
N HIS A 179 5.26 -10.36 -16.97
CA HIS A 179 4.19 -11.02 -16.23
C HIS A 179 4.54 -12.42 -15.73
N THR A 180 5.63 -13.03 -16.21
CA THR A 180 6.09 -14.33 -15.67
C THR A 180 6.59 -14.22 -14.23
N GLN A 181 6.97 -13.02 -13.79
CA GLN A 181 7.45 -12.73 -12.44
C GLN A 181 6.32 -12.32 -11.47
N ILE A 182 5.11 -12.07 -12.00
CA ILE A 182 3.91 -11.67 -11.26
C ILE A 182 2.72 -12.58 -11.62
N PRO A 183 2.85 -13.91 -11.44
CA PRO A 183 1.82 -14.88 -11.82
C PRO A 183 0.53 -14.79 -11.00
N GLU A 184 0.48 -13.88 -10.01
CA GLU A 184 -0.74 -13.58 -9.29
C GLU A 184 -1.65 -12.57 -9.98
N CYS A 185 -1.21 -11.94 -11.07
CA CYS A 185 -2.15 -11.44 -12.07
C CYS A 185 -2.88 -12.68 -12.65
#